data_AF-A0A0N8KH17-F1
#
_entry.id   AF-A0A0N8KH17-F1
#
_cell.length_a   1.000
_cell.length_b   1.000
_cell.length_c   1.000
_cell.angle_alpha   90.00
_cell.angle_beta   90.00
_cell.angle_gamma   90.00
#
_symmetry.space_group_name_H-M   'P 1'
#
loop_
_entity.id
_entity.type
_entity.pdbx_description
1 polymer ?
#
loop_
_entity_poly.entity_id
_entity_poly.type
_entity_poly.pdbx_seq_one_letter_code
_entity_poly.pdbx_strand_id
1 'polypeptide(L)'
;MAESVSEKVIAIIAEQAVLEPSDVALDSTLEDLGIDSLGLVESIFAIEEAFDIQVPFNANEPDAGDFDISSVASIVREVERLISAQSAS
;
A
#
# COMPACT_ATOMS: atom_id res chain seq x y z
N MET A 1 21.22 -4.97 1.57
CA MET A 1 20.78 -3.75 0.85
C MET A 1 19.57 -3.26 1.61
N ALA A 2 19.41 -1.95 1.82
CA ALA A 2 18.17 -1.45 2.42
C ALA A 2 17.04 -1.72 1.41
N GLU A 3 15.97 -2.37 1.85
CA GLU A 3 14.75 -2.53 1.04
C GLU A 3 14.19 -1.14 0.74
N SER A 4 13.87 -0.87 -0.53
CA SER A 4 13.21 0.38 -0.93
C SER A 4 11.75 0.39 -0.48
N VAL A 5 11.15 1.57 -0.35
CA VAL A 5 9.71 1.70 -0.01
C VAL A 5 8.85 0.91 -0.99
N SER A 6 9.14 1.00 -2.29
CA SER A 6 8.47 0.24 -3.34
C SER A 6 8.57 -1.27 -3.14
N GLU A 7 9.76 -1.79 -2.89
CA GLU A 7 10.00 -3.24 -2.68
C GLU A 7 9.21 -3.75 -1.48
N LYS A 8 9.16 -2.97 -0.39
CA LYS A 8 8.43 -3.34 0.82
C LYS A 8 6.91 -3.32 0.62
N VAL A 9 6.39 -2.27 -0.03
CA VAL A 9 4.96 -2.18 -0.36
C VAL A 9 4.56 -3.34 -1.27
N ILE A 10 5.35 -3.63 -2.31
CA ILE A 10 5.10 -4.77 -3.20
C ILE A 10 5.07 -6.09 -2.43
N ALA A 11 6.00 -6.30 -1.50
CA ALA A 11 6.02 -7.52 -0.68
C ALA A 11 4.77 -7.65 0.20
N ILE A 12 4.29 -6.56 0.80
CA ILE A 12 3.06 -6.55 1.61
C ILE A 12 1.85 -6.89 0.74
N ILE A 13 1.69 -6.21 -0.40
CA ILE A 13 0.58 -6.48 -1.33
C ILE A 13 0.61 -7.91 -1.84
N ALA A 14 1.80 -8.43 -2.19
CA ALA A 14 1.96 -9.82 -2.63
C ALA A 14 1.55 -10.82 -1.54
N GLU A 15 1.91 -10.56 -0.28
CA GLU A 15 1.51 -11.41 0.85
C GLU A 15 -0.01 -11.44 1.03
N GLN A 16 -0.67 -10.28 0.95
CA GLN A 16 -2.13 -10.18 1.07
C GLN A 16 -2.87 -10.80 -0.13
N ALA A 17 -2.27 -10.73 -1.33
CA ALA A 17 -2.80 -11.36 -2.55
C ALA A 17 -2.46 -12.85 -2.66
N VAL A 18 -1.62 -13.40 -1.77
CA VAL A 18 -1.08 -14.76 -1.86
C VAL A 18 -0.35 -14.99 -3.21
N LEU A 19 0.43 -13.99 -3.62
CA LEU A 19 1.23 -13.97 -4.85
C LEU A 19 2.74 -13.89 -4.53
N GLU A 20 3.59 -14.14 -5.52
CA GLU A 20 5.00 -13.79 -5.40
C GLU A 20 5.19 -12.27 -5.64
N PRO A 21 6.15 -11.60 -4.98
CA PRO A 21 6.45 -10.19 -5.23
C PRO A 21 6.76 -9.86 -6.69
N SER A 22 7.25 -10.85 -7.45
CA SER A 22 7.51 -10.73 -8.89
C SER A 22 6.25 -10.69 -9.76
N ASP A 23 5.10 -11.15 -9.25
CA ASP A 23 3.82 -11.13 -9.96
C ASP A 23 3.04 -9.82 -9.74
N VAL A 24 3.52 -8.94 -8.86
CA VAL A 24 2.89 -7.65 -8.57
C VAL A 24 3.51 -6.55 -9.43
N ALA A 25 2.79 -6.12 -10.45
CA ALA A 25 3.20 -4.98 -11.27
C ALA A 25 2.80 -3.65 -10.62
N LEU A 26 3.59 -2.61 -10.88
CA LEU A 26 3.30 -1.26 -10.37
C LEU A 26 2.01 -0.67 -10.94
N ASP A 27 1.59 -1.06 -12.14
CA ASP A 27 0.33 -0.60 -12.72
C ASP A 27 -0.88 -1.46 -12.34
N SER A 28 -0.66 -2.60 -11.68
CA SER A 28 -1.76 -3.45 -11.20
C SER A 28 -2.62 -2.70 -10.20
N THR A 29 -3.93 -2.93 -10.31
CA THR A 29 -4.90 -2.52 -9.30
C THR A 29 -4.98 -3.60 -8.22
N LEU A 30 -5.45 -3.25 -7.03
CA LEU A 30 -5.65 -4.25 -5.97
C LEU A 30 -6.67 -5.32 -6.37
N GLU A 31 -7.70 -4.93 -7.12
CA GLU A 31 -8.72 -5.85 -7.62
C GLU A 31 -8.15 -6.84 -8.66
N ASP A 32 -7.23 -6.40 -9.54
CA ASP A 32 -6.53 -7.26 -10.50
C ASP A 32 -5.65 -8.31 -9.81
N LEU A 33 -5.06 -7.93 -8.67
CA LEU A 33 -4.26 -8.82 -7.83
C LEU A 33 -5.13 -9.75 -6.95
N GLY A 34 -6.45 -9.66 -7.04
CA GLY A 34 -7.38 -10.48 -6.24
C GLY A 34 -7.51 -10.03 -4.79
N ILE A 35 -7.17 -8.79 -4.47
CA ILE A 35 -7.36 -8.21 -3.14
C ILE A 35 -8.78 -7.66 -3.02
N ASP A 36 -9.56 -8.30 -2.14
CA ASP A 36 -10.89 -7.84 -1.73
C ASP A 36 -10.81 -6.69 -0.70
N SER A 37 -11.97 -6.13 -0.35
CA SER A 37 -12.08 -5.05 0.64
C SER A 37 -11.46 -5.37 2.00
N LEU A 38 -11.52 -6.62 2.46
CA LEU A 38 -10.84 -7.05 3.70
C LEU A 38 -9.31 -7.01 3.52
N GLY A 39 -8.81 -7.61 2.45
CA GLY A 39 -7.37 -7.63 2.15
C GLY A 39 -6.79 -6.24 1.91
N LEU A 40 -7.60 -5.30 1.42
CA LEU A 40 -7.23 -3.88 1.35
C LEU A 40 -7.00 -3.30 2.75
N VAL A 41 -7.94 -3.50 3.69
CA VAL A 41 -7.77 -3.01 5.07
C VAL A 41 -6.53 -3.63 5.72
N GLU A 42 -6.31 -4.93 5.54
CA GLU A 42 -5.13 -5.62 6.06
C GLU A 42 -3.84 -5.12 5.41
N SER A 43 -3.84 -4.85 4.10
CA SER A 43 -2.72 -4.24 3.39
C SER A 43 -2.35 -2.87 3.96
N ILE A 44 -3.35 -2.01 4.18
CA ILE A 44 -3.12 -0.68 4.76
C ILE A 44 -2.53 -0.80 6.17
N PHE A 45 -3.09 -1.67 7.00
CA PHE A 45 -2.60 -1.88 8.36
C PHE A 45 -1.15 -2.40 8.37
N ALA A 46 -0.82 -3.38 7.51
CA ALA A 46 0.54 -3.90 7.38
C ALA A 46 1.53 -2.83 6.87
N ILE A 47 1.09 -1.93 5.99
CA ILE A 47 1.89 -0.79 5.53
C ILE A 47 2.13 0.20 6.69
N GLU A 48 1.10 0.54 7.46
CA GLU A 48 1.23 1.41 8.63
C GLU A 48 2.24 0.83 9.63
N GLU A 49 2.15 -0.45 9.96
CA GLU A 49 3.08 -1.12 10.87
C GLU A 49 4.49 -1.22 10.31
N ALA A 50 4.65 -1.50 9.01
CA ALA A 50 5.96 -1.68 8.38
C ALA A 50 6.79 -0.38 8.33
N PHE A 51 6.12 0.77 8.19
CA PHE A 51 6.76 2.07 8.04
C PHE A 51 6.57 2.99 9.24
N ASP A 52 5.85 2.55 10.27
CA ASP A 52 5.46 3.35 11.45
C ASP A 52 4.71 4.64 11.06
N ILE A 53 3.89 4.61 10.00
CA ILE A 53 3.12 5.75 9.49
C ILE A 53 1.63 5.62 9.78
N GLN A 54 0.88 6.71 9.58
CA GLN A 54 -0.58 6.70 9.62
C GLN A 54 -1.15 7.02 8.24
N VAL A 55 -1.99 6.12 7.72
CA VAL A 55 -2.63 6.25 6.41
C VAL A 55 -4.05 6.78 6.59
N PRO A 56 -4.41 7.92 5.96
CA PRO A 56 -5.75 8.51 6.07
C PRO A 56 -6.76 7.77 5.18
N PHE A 57 -7.03 6.49 5.48
CA PHE A 57 -7.93 5.63 4.73
C PHE A 57 -9.22 5.34 5.51
N ASN A 58 -10.37 5.39 4.83
CA ASN A 58 -11.66 5.00 5.38
C ASN A 58 -12.22 3.80 4.60
N ALA A 59 -12.24 2.62 5.23
CA ALA A 59 -12.73 1.40 4.60
C ALA A 59 -14.21 1.44 4.17
N ASN A 60 -15.02 2.34 4.75
CA ASN A 60 -16.43 2.51 4.36
C ASN A 60 -16.59 3.43 3.15
N GLU A 61 -15.61 4.30 2.89
CA GLU A 61 -15.61 5.28 1.81
C GLU A 61 -14.22 5.31 1.13
N PRO A 62 -13.81 4.23 0.44
CA PRO A 62 -12.47 4.09 -0.12
C PRO A 62 -12.13 5.18 -1.15
N ASP A 63 -13.14 5.71 -1.86
CA ASP A 63 -13.01 6.78 -2.85
C ASP A 63 -13.04 8.21 -2.25
N ALA A 64 -13.37 8.37 -0.97
CA ALA A 64 -13.52 9.69 -0.34
C ALA A 64 -12.22 10.19 0.32
N GLY A 65 -11.16 9.39 0.30
CA GLY A 65 -9.88 9.70 0.95
C GLY A 65 -8.88 10.41 0.03
N ASP A 66 -7.89 11.07 0.64
CA ASP A 66 -6.70 11.61 -0.04
C ASP A 66 -5.67 10.52 -0.38
N PHE A 67 -5.87 9.28 0.09
CA PHE A 67 -4.96 8.17 -0.17
C PHE A 67 -5.36 7.43 -1.46
N ASP A 68 -4.56 7.62 -2.52
CA ASP A 68 -4.82 7.02 -3.83
C ASP A 68 -4.45 5.52 -3.86
N ILE A 69 -5.49 4.67 -3.91
CA ILE A 69 -5.39 3.21 -3.99
C ILE A 69 -5.62 2.66 -5.41
N SER A 70 -5.65 3.51 -6.43
CA SER A 70 -5.99 3.09 -7.80
C SER A 70 -4.98 2.10 -8.41
N SER A 71 -3.73 2.12 -7.97
CA SER A 71 -2.68 1.21 -8.42
C SER A 71 -1.61 1.03 -7.34
N VAL A 72 -0.81 -0.04 -7.46
CA VAL A 72 0.34 -0.25 -6.58
C VAL A 72 1.32 0.93 -6.63
N ALA A 73 1.55 1.52 -7.82
CA ALA A 73 2.37 2.71 -7.96
C ALA A 73 1.85 3.92 -7.19
N SER A 74 0.53 4.13 -7.16
CA SER A 74 -0.09 5.21 -6.39
C SER A 74 0.10 5.00 -4.89
N ILE A 75 -0.12 3.77 -4.41
CA ILE A 75 0.08 3.40 -3.01
C ILE A 75 1.54 3.66 -2.58
N VAL A 76 2.51 3.22 -3.39
CA VAL A 76 3.94 3.47 -3.11
C VAL A 76 4.22 4.96 -2.95
N ARG A 77 3.72 5.79 -3.88
CA ARG A 77 3.95 7.24 -3.84
C ARG A 77 3.34 7.89 -2.60
N GLU A 78 2.13 7.50 -2.21
CA GLU A 78 1.51 8.05 -1.02
C GLU A 78 2.22 7.60 0.26
N VAL A 79 2.68 6.36 0.33
CA VAL A 79 3.52 5.88 1.43
C VAL A 79 4.81 6.69 1.53
N GLU A 80 5.52 6.90 0.41
CA GLU A 80 6.72 7.75 0.38
C GLU A 80 6.42 9.19 0.86
N ARG A 81 5.28 9.75 0.44
CA ARG A 81 4.83 11.08 0.85
C ARG A 81 4.58 11.14 2.36
N LEU A 82 3.92 10.13 2.93
CA LEU A 82 3.62 10.04 4.36
C LEU A 82 4.89 9.89 5.21
N ILE A 83 5.81 9.01 4.80
CA ILE A 83 7.13 8.86 5.46
C ILE A 83 7.88 10.18 5.46
N SER A 84 7.91 10.87 4.31
CA SER A 84 8.58 12.18 4.21
C SER A 84 7.91 13.25 5.07
N ALA A 85 6.58 13.26 5.17
CA ALA A 85 5.85 14.21 6.00
C ALA A 85 6.06 13.96 7.50
N GLN A 86 6.09 12.69 7.92
CA GLN A 86 6.36 12.30 9.30
C GLN A 86 7.80 12.66 9.72
N SER A 87 8.79 12.39 8.87
CA SER A 87 10.20 12.69 9.15
C SER A 87 10.50 14.20 9.23
N ALA A 88 9.61 15.04 8.70
CA ALA A 88 9.72 16.50 8.74
C ALA A 88 9.12 17.14 10.00
N SER A 89 8.57 16.34 10.91
CA SER A 89 7.91 16.78 12.15
C SER A 89 8.79 16.68 13.39
#